data_AF-A0A935WE77-F1
#
_entry.id   AF-A0A935WE77-F1
#
_cell.length_a   1.000
_cell.length_b   1.000
_cell.length_c   1.000
_cell.angle_alpha   90.00
_cell.angle_beta   90.00
_cell.angle_gamma   90.00
#
_symmetry.space_group_name_H-M   'P 1'
#
loop_
_entity.id
_entity.type
_entity.pdbx_description
1 polymer ?
#
loop_
_entity_poly.entity_id
_entity_poly.type
_entity_poly.pdbx_seq_one_letter_code
_entity_poly.pdbx_strand_id
1 'polypeptide(L)'
;MTFTWLLGRAYVQMHEVSRERAVDGKPAYEAVVLFGRDPATGDYACLWLDNTGSAAFPPEGTGRGAVAGDSVPFLFPYSANTSFHTTFVYDGARDAWEWHMDNDSAGVRRPFARVRLVRR
;
A
#
# COMPACT_ATOMS: atom_id res chain seq x y z
N MET A 1 3.98 -1.21 -12.67
CA MET A 1 2.93 -0.71 -11.78
C MET A 1 1.96 0.13 -12.58
N THR A 2 0.67 -0.10 -12.41
CA THR A 2 -0.42 0.62 -13.10
C THR A 2 -1.50 1.01 -12.10
N PHE A 3 -2.28 2.03 -12.43
CA PHE A 3 -3.41 2.52 -11.63
C PHE A 3 -4.65 2.64 -12.50
N THR A 4 -5.78 2.13 -12.00
CA THR A 4 -7.06 2.13 -12.73
C THR A 4 -8.20 2.49 -11.80
N TRP A 5 -9.09 3.39 -12.24
CA TRP A 5 -10.34 3.65 -11.53
C TRP A 5 -11.31 2.50 -11.73
N LEU A 6 -11.93 2.04 -10.64
CA LEU A 6 -12.96 1.01 -10.65
C LEU A 6 -14.32 1.58 -10.24
N LEU A 7 -15.39 0.90 -10.63
CA LEU A 7 -16.76 1.11 -10.15
C LEU A 7 -17.17 2.60 -10.15
N GLY A 8 -17.08 3.27 -11.31
CA GLY A 8 -17.48 4.68 -11.42
C GLY A 8 -16.58 5.65 -10.66
N ARG A 9 -15.29 5.32 -10.49
CA ARG A 9 -14.30 6.07 -9.70
C ARG A 9 -14.50 6.00 -8.18
N ALA A 10 -15.23 5.00 -7.68
CA ALA A 10 -15.37 4.76 -6.24
C ALA A 10 -14.09 4.18 -5.62
N TYR A 11 -13.29 3.46 -6.42
CA TYR A 11 -12.04 2.83 -5.96
C TYR A 11 -10.92 3.06 -6.97
N VAL A 12 -9.68 3.03 -6.49
CA VAL A 12 -8.48 2.91 -7.33
C VAL A 12 -7.90 1.53 -7.13
N GLN A 13 -7.62 0.82 -8.22
CA GLN A 13 -6.77 -0.36 -8.19
C GLN A 13 -5.36 0.02 -8.60
N MET A 14 -4.40 -0.37 -7.79
CA MET A 14 -2.99 -0.43 -8.15
C MET A 14 -2.61 -1.88 -8.41
N HIS A 15 -1.91 -2.13 -9.51
CA HIS A 15 -1.32 -3.44 -9.81
C HIS A 15 0.19 -3.29 -9.91
N GLU A 16 0.91 -3.96 -9.02
CA GLU A 16 2.36 -4.02 -8.98
C GLU A 16 2.84 -5.40 -9.37
N VAL A 17 3.83 -5.44 -10.25
CA VAL A 17 4.50 -6.67 -10.66
C VAL A 17 5.98 -6.35 -10.61
N SER A 18 6.74 -7.08 -9.80
CA SER A 18 8.18 -6.87 -9.71
C SER A 18 8.86 -7.28 -11.00
N ARG A 19 10.03 -6.68 -11.26
CA ARG A 19 10.90 -7.08 -12.37
C ARG A 19 11.70 -8.33 -12.03
N GLU A 20 12.00 -8.50 -10.75
CA GLU A 20 12.65 -9.70 -10.23
C GLU A 20 11.79 -10.94 -10.52
N ARG A 21 12.46 -12.07 -10.72
CA ARG A 21 11.83 -13.33 -11.06
C ARG A 21 12.23 -14.39 -10.05
N ALA A 22 11.26 -15.19 -9.63
CA ALA A 22 11.51 -16.39 -8.85
C ALA A 22 12.14 -17.48 -9.74
N VAL A 23 12.58 -18.58 -9.11
CA VAL A 23 13.21 -19.72 -9.80
C VAL A 23 12.29 -20.34 -10.86
N ASP A 24 10.97 -20.25 -10.69
CA ASP A 24 9.97 -20.75 -11.63
C ASP A 24 9.64 -19.76 -12.77
N GLY A 25 10.35 -18.63 -12.85
CA GLY A 25 10.17 -17.61 -13.88
C GLY A 25 8.96 -16.69 -13.68
N LYS A 26 8.20 -16.83 -12.59
CA LYS A 26 7.14 -15.88 -12.22
C LYS A 26 7.70 -14.62 -11.57
N PRO A 27 6.94 -13.51 -11.51
CA PRO A 27 7.34 -12.35 -10.73
C PRO A 27 7.64 -12.74 -9.28
N ALA A 28 8.77 -12.29 -8.74
CA ALA A 28 9.13 -12.56 -7.34
C ALA A 28 8.15 -11.89 -6.36
N TYR A 29 7.50 -10.81 -6.80
CA TYR A 29 6.45 -10.12 -6.07
C TYR A 29 5.37 -9.65 -7.06
N GLU A 30 4.12 -9.81 -6.65
CA GLU A 30 2.96 -9.29 -7.36
C GLU A 30 1.91 -8.89 -6.33
N ALA A 31 1.33 -7.70 -6.51
CA ALA A 31 0.30 -7.17 -5.65
C ALA A 31 -0.82 -6.47 -6.41
N VAL A 32 -2.06 -6.69 -5.96
CA VAL A 32 -3.21 -5.86 -6.30
C VAL A 32 -3.65 -5.15 -5.03
N VAL A 33 -3.73 -3.82 -5.11
CA VAL A 33 -4.10 -2.98 -3.96
C VAL A 33 -5.31 -2.14 -4.32
N LEU A 34 -6.36 -2.24 -3.52
CA LEU A 34 -7.60 -1.49 -3.70
C LEU A 34 -7.67 -0.36 -2.69
N PHE A 35 -7.75 0.87 -3.20
CA PHE A 35 -7.92 2.07 -2.41
C PHE A 35 -9.37 2.53 -2.47
N GLY A 36 -9.94 2.86 -1.32
CA GLY A 36 -11.26 3.48 -1.19
C GLY A 36 -11.20 4.67 -0.24
N ARG A 37 -12.14 5.59 -0.38
CA ARG A 37 -12.37 6.69 0.56
C ARG A 37 -13.74 6.53 1.18
N ASP A 38 -13.81 6.55 2.50
CA ASP A 38 -15.07 6.61 3.22
C ASP A 38 -15.72 7.99 2.96
N PRO A 39 -16.93 8.07 2.38
CA PRO A 39 -17.59 9.34 2.14
C PRO A 39 -18.05 10.04 3.43
N ALA A 40 -18.26 9.31 4.52
CA ALA A 40 -18.75 9.84 5.79
C ALA A 40 -17.63 10.50 6.60
N THR A 41 -16.47 9.83 6.72
CA THR A 41 -15.34 10.33 7.51
C THR A 41 -14.29 11.04 6.66
N GLY A 42 -14.19 10.66 5.39
CA GLY A 42 -13.12 11.09 4.50
C GLY A 42 -11.82 10.31 4.65
N ASP A 43 -11.78 9.32 5.56
CA ASP A 43 -10.65 8.43 5.75
C ASP A 43 -10.48 7.51 4.54
N TYR A 44 -9.26 7.03 4.37
CA TYR A 44 -8.88 6.11 3.31
C TYR A 44 -8.70 4.70 3.85
N ALA A 45 -9.01 3.78 2.96
CA ALA A 45 -8.86 2.34 3.09
C ALA A 45 -7.91 1.84 2.01
N CYS A 46 -7.07 0.87 2.35
CA CYS A 46 -6.19 0.20 1.42
C CYS A 46 -6.21 -1.32 1.68
N LEU A 47 -6.88 -2.10 0.84
CA LEU A 47 -6.80 -3.57 0.89
C LEU A 47 -5.61 -4.02 0.05
N TRP A 48 -4.61 -4.62 0.69
CA TRP A 48 -3.37 -5.03 0.03
C TRP A 48 -3.35 -6.54 -0.16
N LEU A 49 -3.36 -7.00 -1.42
CA LEU A 49 -3.35 -8.42 -1.78
C LEU A 49 -2.07 -8.72 -2.50
N ASP A 50 -1.21 -9.56 -1.92
CA ASP A 50 0.04 -9.94 -2.57
C ASP A 50 0.34 -11.44 -2.47
N ASN A 51 1.34 -11.87 -3.23
CA ASN A 51 1.76 -13.26 -3.33
C ASN A 51 2.70 -13.71 -2.19
N THR A 52 2.95 -12.87 -1.17
CA THR A 52 3.74 -13.23 0.01
C THR A 52 2.89 -13.75 1.18
N GLY A 53 1.60 -13.42 1.18
CA GLY A 53 0.64 -13.86 2.19
C GLY A 53 -0.79 -13.84 1.67
N SER A 54 -1.16 -14.84 0.86
CA SER A 54 -2.53 -14.96 0.34
C SER A 54 -3.48 -15.46 1.43
N ALA A 55 -4.57 -14.74 1.63
CA ALA A 55 -5.61 -15.06 2.61
C ALA A 55 -7.00 -14.61 2.12
N ALA A 56 -8.06 -15.12 2.75
CA ALA A 56 -9.45 -14.80 2.40
C ALA A 56 -9.90 -13.42 2.94
N PHE A 57 -9.14 -12.37 2.63
CA PHE A 57 -9.42 -10.97 3.00
C PHE A 57 -9.61 -10.71 4.50
N PRO A 58 -8.69 -11.16 5.36
CA PRO A 58 -8.83 -10.91 6.78
C PRO A 58 -8.69 -9.40 7.07
N PRO A 59 -9.38 -8.84 8.08
CA PRO A 59 -9.42 -7.40 8.33
C PRO A 59 -8.04 -6.74 8.46
N GLU A 60 -7.07 -7.45 9.04
CA GLU A 60 -5.69 -6.99 9.22
C GLU A 60 -4.92 -6.75 7.91
N GLY A 61 -5.38 -7.33 6.79
CA GLY A 61 -4.87 -7.04 5.44
C GLY A 61 -5.35 -5.70 4.87
N THR A 62 -6.17 -4.96 5.63
CA THR A 62 -6.68 -3.64 5.25
C THR A 62 -6.05 -2.54 6.08
N GLY A 63 -5.31 -1.67 5.42
CA GLY A 63 -4.74 -0.47 6.01
C GLY A 63 -5.78 0.65 6.11
N ARG A 64 -5.71 1.43 7.20
CA ARG A 64 -6.51 2.65 7.40
C ARG A 64 -5.60 3.85 7.56
N GLY A 65 -5.99 4.99 6.99
CA GLY A 65 -5.21 6.22 7.05
C GLY A 65 -6.02 7.44 6.66
N ALA A 66 -5.55 8.61 7.07
CA ALA A 66 -6.10 9.91 6.70
C ALA A 66 -5.03 10.75 6.01
N VAL A 67 -5.43 11.72 5.19
CA VAL A 67 -4.49 12.65 4.57
C VAL A 67 -3.81 13.50 5.65
N ALA A 68 -2.48 13.61 5.56
CA ALA A 68 -1.65 14.42 6.43
C ALA A 68 -0.65 15.22 5.58
N GLY A 69 -1.00 16.47 5.26
CA GLY A 69 -0.24 17.29 4.32
C GLY A 69 -0.15 16.62 2.95
N ASP A 70 1.07 16.42 2.46
CA ASP A 70 1.35 15.74 1.19
C ASP A 70 1.47 14.22 1.32
N SER A 71 0.95 13.63 2.41
CA SER A 71 1.09 12.20 2.68
C SER A 71 -0.21 11.52 3.09
N VAL A 72 -0.25 10.19 2.92
CA VAL A 72 -1.28 9.31 3.45
C VAL A 72 -0.62 8.14 4.18
N PRO A 73 -0.48 8.20 5.52
CA PRO A 73 0.02 7.10 6.33
C PRO A 73 -1.08 6.07 6.59
N PHE A 74 -0.95 4.88 5.99
CA PHE A 74 -1.77 3.72 6.30
C PHE A 74 -1.14 2.89 7.42
N LEU A 75 -1.98 2.43 8.35
CA LEU A 75 -1.64 1.46 9.39
C LEU A 75 -2.37 0.14 9.14
N PHE A 76 -1.63 -0.97 9.14
CA PHE A 76 -2.14 -2.34 9.05
C PHE A 76 -1.91 -3.03 10.40
N PRO A 77 -2.95 -3.25 11.23
CA PRO A 77 -2.80 -3.83 12.56
C PRO A 77 -2.79 -5.38 12.49
N TYR A 78 -1.65 -5.97 12.11
CA TYR A 78 -1.51 -7.43 12.00
C TYR A 78 -1.79 -8.19 13.30
N SER A 79 -1.40 -7.64 14.45
CA SER A 79 -1.74 -8.20 15.76
C SER A 79 -1.72 -7.11 16.84
N ALA A 80 -1.90 -7.50 18.11
CA ALA A 80 -1.76 -6.58 19.24
C ALA A 80 -0.37 -5.92 19.31
N ASN A 81 0.68 -6.60 18.86
CA ASN A 81 2.07 -6.15 19.02
C ASN A 81 2.81 -5.98 17.69
N THR A 82 2.16 -6.26 16.56
CA THR A 82 2.77 -6.12 15.24
C THR A 82 1.87 -5.31 14.33
N SER A 83 2.48 -4.41 13.57
CA SER A 83 1.77 -3.66 12.56
C SER A 83 2.68 -3.35 11.38
N PHE A 84 2.08 -2.92 10.28
CA PHE A 84 2.80 -2.46 9.11
C PHE A 84 2.38 -1.04 8.79
N HIS A 85 3.35 -0.20 8.46
CA HIS A 85 3.13 1.17 8.06
C HIS A 85 3.45 1.31 6.58
N THR A 86 2.50 1.81 5.80
CA THR A 86 2.76 2.25 4.44
C THR A 86 2.38 3.71 4.32
N THR A 87 3.37 4.59 4.18
CA THR A 87 3.13 6.02 3.97
C THR A 87 3.37 6.35 2.51
N PHE A 88 2.33 6.78 1.81
CA PHE A 88 2.46 7.39 0.50
C PHE A 88 2.76 8.86 0.69
N VAL A 89 3.84 9.37 0.10
CA VAL A 89 4.25 10.77 0.16
C VAL A 89 4.31 11.31 -1.26
N TYR A 90 3.67 12.45 -1.51
CA TYR A 90 3.78 13.17 -2.76
C TYR A 90 4.85 14.26 -2.66
N ASP A 91 5.78 14.27 -3.61
CA ASP A 91 6.77 15.30 -3.80
C ASP A 91 6.35 16.17 -5.00
N GLY A 92 5.67 17.28 -4.70
CA GLY A 92 5.16 18.20 -5.71
C GLY A 92 6.25 18.87 -6.54
N ALA A 93 7.46 19.05 -5.99
CA ALA A 93 8.57 19.66 -6.73
C ALA A 93 9.13 18.74 -7.83
N ARG A 94 9.00 17.41 -7.63
CA ARG A 94 9.51 16.40 -8.56
C ARG A 94 8.41 15.64 -9.31
N ASP A 95 7.15 16.02 -9.10
CA ASP A 95 5.94 15.29 -9.53
C ASP A 95 6.08 13.77 -9.37
N ALA A 96 6.37 13.36 -8.14
CA ALA A 96 6.68 11.98 -7.82
C ALA A 96 5.98 11.53 -6.54
N TRP A 97 5.69 10.24 -6.47
CA TRP A 97 5.23 9.58 -5.26
C TRP A 97 6.35 8.72 -4.67
N GLU A 98 6.43 8.70 -3.35
CA GLU A 98 7.28 7.79 -2.60
C GLU A 98 6.44 6.95 -1.65
N TRP A 99 6.84 5.70 -1.47
CA TRP A 99 6.21 4.79 -0.53
C TRP A 99 7.23 4.40 0.52
N HIS A 100 6.92 4.72 1.76
CA HIS A 100 7.74 4.35 2.89
C HIS A 100 7.04 3.22 3.62
N MET A 101 7.59 2.02 3.47
CA MET A 101 7.02 0.80 4.03
C MET A 101 7.89 0.30 5.18
N ASP A 102 7.31 0.17 6.36
CA ASP A 102 8.01 -0.22 7.57
C ASP A 102 7.24 -1.28 8.36
N ASN A 103 7.97 -2.29 8.85
CA ASN A 103 7.44 -3.19 9.87
C ASN A 103 7.54 -2.52 11.24
N ASP A 104 6.54 -2.70 12.08
CA ASP A 104 6.61 -2.39 13.51
C ASP A 104 6.38 -3.67 14.31
N SER A 105 7.31 -3.96 15.22
CA SER A 105 7.17 -5.01 16.22
C SER A 105 7.48 -4.44 17.59
N ALA A 106 6.49 -4.49 18.48
CA ALA A 106 6.56 -3.94 19.84
C ALA A 106 7.01 -2.45 19.88
N GLY A 107 6.57 -1.64 18.92
CA GLY A 107 6.91 -0.22 18.81
C GLY A 107 8.25 0.05 18.14
N VAL A 108 8.97 -0.98 17.70
CA VAL A 108 10.26 -0.85 17.03
C VAL A 108 10.06 -0.91 15.52
N ARG A 109 10.17 0.26 14.87
CA ARG A 109 10.00 0.40 13.43
C ARG A 109 11.27 0.04 12.65
N ARG A 110 11.13 -0.79 11.61
CA ARG A 110 12.22 -1.23 10.73
C ARG A 110 11.85 -1.04 9.26
N PRO A 111 12.75 -0.44 8.44
CA PRO A 111 12.53 -0.34 7.00
C PRO A 111 12.27 -1.70 6.36
N PHE A 112 11.20 -1.76 5.57
CA PHE A 112 10.90 -2.89 4.70
C PHE A 112 11.23 -2.55 3.26
N ALA A 113 10.61 -1.50 2.71
CA ALA A 113 10.82 -1.07 1.33
C ALA A 113 10.71 0.45 1.19
N ARG A 114 11.37 0.97 0.15
CA ARG A 114 11.27 2.35 -0.31
C ARG A 114 11.06 2.33 -1.82
N VAL A 115 9.89 2.77 -2.26
CA VAL A 115 9.51 2.79 -3.68
C VAL A 115 9.38 4.24 -4.11
N ARG A 116 9.84 4.56 -5.32
CA ARG A 116 9.62 5.86 -5.95
C ARG A 116 8.93 5.66 -7.29
N LEU A 117 7.81 6.33 -7.47
CA LEU A 117 7.04 6.36 -8.69
C LEU A 117 7.08 7.77 -9.28
N VAL A 118 7.65 7.90 -10.46
CA VAL A 118 7.62 9.15 -11.23
C VAL A 118 6.53 9.04 -12.30
N ARG A 119 5.81 10.14 -12.55
CA ARG A 119 4.87 10.21 -13.67
C ARG A 119 5.66 9.98 -14.97
N ARG A 120 5.13 9.13 -15.86
CA ARG A 120 5.63 8.94 -17.22
C ARG A 120 4.82 9.74 -18.21
#